data_AF-A0A9W9BKA6-F1
#
_entry.id   AF-A0A9W9BKA6-F1
#
_cell.length_a   1.000
_cell.length_b   1.000
_cell.length_c   1.000
_cell.angle_alpha   90.00
_cell.angle_beta   90.00
_cell.angle_gamma   90.00
#
_symmetry.space_group_name_H-M   'P 1'
#
loop_
_entity.id
_entity.type
_entity.pdbx_description
1 polymer ?
#
loop_
_entity_poly.entity_id
_entity_poly.type
_entity_poly.pdbx_seq_one_letter_code
_entity_poly.pdbx_strand_id
1 'polypeptide(L)'
;MSIAWDMRRRDQTALGVVSGDNPGGHWRKIIGGAYETWKSDFDAYTLAVIGRLPRSSEDESQRSEHIAFATAYNTLYHSAQALLNMEFLDVQIYAGARNILGRPVQQKDYRRSARNVKQWASAAKREPPQDAGQSQAAKDAIAKQNLEHPTTWGRNSANTAAWHAGRMLRDGTKILTGSDAMSLFHVPWCLYLATLTCWAFHHASPLRGRSIAPGDEMADDSSDESDEMVWDPRGEMEALVTSMAEMGQRESTSGMSQRRQTNGLVWSMAEILTKVRWEIVQTGVKVLRGLVPQRLINQYDDPLGDGF
;
A
#
# COMPACT_ATOMS: atom_id res chain seq x y z
N MET A 1 0.67 -12.93 -20.64
CA MET A 1 -0.17 -13.65 -19.65
C MET A 1 0.49 -13.53 -18.28
N SER A 2 -0.26 -13.20 -17.23
CA SER A 2 0.29 -13.08 -15.86
C SER A 2 0.37 -14.45 -15.17
N ILE A 3 1.55 -14.82 -14.68
CA ILE A 3 1.79 -16.07 -13.94
C ILE A 3 0.90 -16.14 -12.69
N ALA A 4 0.80 -15.03 -11.95
CA ALA A 4 -0.07 -14.93 -10.78
C ALA A 4 -1.55 -15.18 -11.12
N TRP A 5 -2.02 -14.68 -12.26
CA TRP A 5 -3.39 -14.93 -12.72
C TRP A 5 -3.60 -16.40 -13.09
N ASP A 6 -2.65 -17.02 -13.80
CA ASP A 6 -2.76 -18.43 -14.17
C ASP A 6 -2.72 -19.35 -12.93
N MET A 7 -1.82 -19.08 -11.98
CA MET A 7 -1.75 -19.83 -10.73
C MET A 7 -3.00 -19.63 -9.86
N ARG A 8 -3.52 -18.40 -9.75
CA ARG A 8 -4.79 -18.12 -9.05
C ARG A 8 -5.96 -18.87 -9.69
N ARG A 9 -6.03 -18.89 -11.03
CA ARG A 9 -7.06 -19.63 -11.76
C ARG A 9 -6.95 -21.14 -11.50
N ARG A 10 -5.75 -21.71 -11.60
CA ARG A 10 -5.52 -23.15 -11.33
C ARG A 10 -5.92 -23.54 -9.92
N ASP A 11 -5.55 -22.72 -8.93
CA ASP A 11 -5.91 -22.92 -7.52
C ASP A 11 -7.44 -22.92 -7.31
N GLN A 12 -8.16 -22.05 -8.02
CA GLN A 12 -9.63 -22.01 -7.99
C GLN A 12 -10.30 -23.19 -8.69
N THR A 13 -9.66 -23.78 -9.71
CA THR A 13 -10.21 -24.91 -10.49
C THR A 13 -9.71 -26.27 -10.01
N ALA A 14 -8.78 -26.33 -9.06
CA ALA A 14 -8.24 -27.57 -8.52
C ALA A 14 -9.29 -28.27 -7.65
N LEU A 15 -9.97 -29.26 -8.23
CA LEU A 15 -10.94 -30.11 -7.55
C LEU A 15 -10.24 -31.04 -6.53
N GLY A 16 -10.02 -30.54 -5.31
CA GLY A 16 -9.88 -31.36 -4.11
C GLY A 16 -8.58 -32.15 -3.86
N VAL A 17 -7.53 -32.03 -4.70
CA VAL A 17 -6.26 -32.77 -4.50
C VAL A 17 -5.20 -31.96 -3.73
N VAL A 18 -5.41 -30.67 -3.51
CA VAL A 18 -4.51 -29.85 -2.67
C VAL A 18 -4.96 -29.95 -1.21
N SER A 19 -4.34 -30.88 -0.49
CA SER A 19 -4.59 -31.22 0.91
C SER A 19 -4.62 -30.02 1.86
N GLY A 20 -5.65 -29.98 2.71
CA GLY A 20 -5.55 -29.66 4.14
C GLY A 20 -5.37 -28.21 4.60
N ASP A 21 -4.62 -27.36 3.90
CA ASP A 21 -4.26 -26.02 4.40
C ASP A 21 -4.61 -24.90 3.41
N ASN A 22 -5.77 -24.29 3.67
CA ASN A 22 -6.17 -22.97 3.17
C ASN A 22 -6.25 -22.83 1.62
N PRO A 23 -7.33 -23.36 0.99
CA PRO A 23 -7.57 -23.23 -0.45
C PRO A 23 -7.65 -21.74 -0.83
N GLY A 24 -6.69 -21.22 -1.61
CA GLY A 24 -6.59 -19.81 -1.97
C GLY A 24 -5.25 -19.13 -1.66
N GLY A 25 -4.44 -19.71 -0.76
CA GLY A 25 -3.18 -19.11 -0.28
C GLY A 25 -1.89 -19.71 -0.83
N HIS A 26 -1.93 -20.92 -1.39
CA HIS A 26 -0.74 -21.69 -1.75
C HIS A 26 0.09 -21.01 -2.86
N TRP A 27 -0.56 -20.56 -3.93
CA TRP A 27 0.14 -19.88 -5.03
C TRP A 27 0.81 -18.57 -4.59
N ARG A 28 0.19 -17.81 -3.68
CA ARG A 28 0.77 -16.57 -3.14
C ARG A 28 2.05 -16.86 -2.36
N LYS A 29 2.07 -17.93 -1.57
CA LYS A 29 3.28 -18.38 -0.84
C LYS A 29 4.38 -18.80 -1.80
N ILE A 30 4.06 -19.54 -2.87
CA ILE A 30 5.05 -19.95 -3.88
C ILE A 30 5.67 -18.72 -4.56
N ILE A 31 4.84 -17.81 -5.08
CA ILE A 31 5.34 -16.61 -5.76
C ILE A 31 6.09 -15.71 -4.78
N GLY A 32 5.59 -15.54 -3.55
CA GLY A 32 6.26 -14.77 -2.50
C GLY A 32 7.64 -15.32 -2.18
N GLY A 33 7.79 -16.64 -2.03
CA GLY A 33 9.08 -17.29 -1.82
C GLY A 33 10.04 -17.09 -2.99
N ALA A 34 9.54 -17.14 -4.23
CA ALA A 34 10.37 -16.83 -5.41
C ALA A 34 10.87 -15.38 -5.41
N TYR A 35 10.03 -14.42 -4.99
CA TYR A 35 10.44 -13.02 -4.82
C TYR A 35 11.51 -12.86 -3.73
N GLU A 36 11.38 -13.58 -2.62
CA GLU A 36 12.37 -13.57 -1.53
C GLU A 36 13.72 -14.14 -1.98
N THR A 37 13.72 -15.26 -2.71
CA THR A 37 14.96 -15.83 -3.28
C THR A 37 15.62 -14.85 -4.24
N TRP A 38 14.85 -14.29 -5.18
CA TRP A 38 15.35 -13.27 -6.10
C TRP A 38 15.93 -12.05 -5.36
N LYS A 39 15.26 -11.60 -4.29
CA LYS A 39 15.70 -10.44 -3.50
C LYS A 39 17.01 -10.71 -2.78
N SER A 40 17.16 -11.89 -2.19
CA SER A 40 18.40 -12.33 -1.54
C SER A 40 19.58 -12.32 -2.51
N ASP A 41 19.39 -12.90 -3.70
CA ASP A 41 20.43 -12.93 -4.74
C ASP A 41 20.77 -11.53 -5.26
N PHE A 42 19.74 -10.70 -5.49
CA PHE A 42 19.89 -9.31 -5.94
C PHE A 42 20.65 -8.44 -4.92
N ASP A 43 20.36 -8.61 -3.63
CA ASP A 43 21.04 -7.89 -2.56
C ASP A 43 22.51 -8.30 -2.45
N ALA A 44 22.78 -9.61 -2.52
CA ALA A 44 24.15 -10.13 -2.51
C ALA A 44 24.97 -9.60 -3.69
N TYR A 45 24.38 -9.59 -4.89
CA TYR A 45 24.99 -9.02 -6.10
C TYR A 45 25.30 -7.53 -5.91
N THR A 46 24.31 -6.75 -5.47
CA THR A 46 24.45 -5.30 -5.28
C THR A 46 25.55 -4.96 -4.26
N LEU A 47 25.57 -5.67 -3.12
CA LEU A 47 26.61 -5.50 -2.10
C LEU A 47 28.00 -5.82 -2.65
N ALA A 48 28.12 -6.88 -3.45
CA ALA A 48 29.39 -7.25 -4.08
C ALA A 48 29.87 -6.19 -5.09
N VAL A 49 28.96 -5.63 -5.91
CA VAL A 49 29.30 -4.58 -6.88
C VAL A 49 29.74 -3.30 -6.15
N ILE A 50 28.93 -2.81 -5.22
CA ILE A 50 29.23 -1.58 -4.46
C ILE A 50 30.51 -1.74 -3.63
N GLY A 51 30.76 -2.94 -3.09
CA GLY A 51 31.96 -3.25 -2.30
C GLY A 51 33.26 -3.29 -3.11
N ARG A 52 33.20 -3.52 -4.43
CA ARG A 52 34.38 -3.54 -5.33
C ARG A 52 34.80 -2.16 -5.83
N LEU A 53 33.91 -1.17 -5.76
CA LEU A 53 34.22 0.19 -6.20
C LEU A 53 35.28 0.82 -5.28
N PRO A 54 36.38 1.37 -5.82
CA PRO A 54 37.35 2.11 -5.03
C PRO A 54 36.72 3.36 -4.40
N ARG A 55 37.47 4.02 -3.51
CA ARG A 55 37.03 5.26 -2.84
C ARG A 55 37.81 6.44 -3.43
N SER A 56 37.49 6.80 -4.68
CA SER A 56 37.90 8.06 -5.30
C SER A 56 36.69 8.94 -5.59
N SER A 57 36.90 10.22 -5.92
CA SER A 57 35.81 11.18 -6.20
C SER A 57 34.96 10.79 -7.42
N GLU A 58 35.54 10.24 -8.49
CA GLU A 58 34.79 9.74 -9.64
C GLU A 58 33.98 8.47 -9.28
N ASP A 59 34.51 7.65 -8.36
CA ASP A 59 33.83 6.45 -7.87
C ASP A 59 32.63 6.77 -6.96
N GLU A 60 32.58 7.95 -6.34
CA GLU A 60 31.42 8.37 -5.54
C GLU A 60 30.18 8.58 -6.40
N SER A 61 30.35 9.12 -7.61
CA SER A 61 29.26 9.25 -8.58
C SER A 61 28.76 7.87 -9.01
N GLN A 62 29.66 6.97 -9.42
CA GLN A 62 29.30 5.61 -9.82
C GLN A 62 28.64 4.84 -8.66
N ARG A 63 29.15 4.99 -7.44
CA ARG A 63 28.57 4.39 -6.23
C ARG A 63 27.16 4.90 -5.98
N SER A 64 26.91 6.20 -6.13
CA SER A 64 25.57 6.77 -5.94
C SER A 64 24.59 6.28 -7.00
N GLU A 65 25.02 6.12 -8.25
CA GLU A 65 24.22 5.51 -9.32
C GLU A 65 23.87 4.05 -9.01
N HIS A 66 24.85 3.25 -8.55
CA HIS A 66 24.59 1.87 -8.13
C HIS A 66 23.65 1.77 -6.92
N ILE A 67 23.75 2.70 -5.97
CA ILE A 67 22.80 2.79 -4.84
C ILE A 67 21.40 3.14 -5.36
N ALA A 68 21.27 4.11 -6.27
CA ALA A 68 19.99 4.48 -6.86
C ALA A 68 19.37 3.32 -7.65
N PHE A 69 20.16 2.59 -8.43
CA PHE A 69 19.76 1.37 -9.12
C PHE A 69 19.26 0.30 -8.15
N ALA A 70 20.05 0.00 -7.11
CA ALA A 70 19.67 -0.96 -6.08
C ALA A 70 18.34 -0.60 -5.42
N THR A 71 18.19 0.66 -5.03
CA THR A 71 16.98 1.18 -4.41
C THR A 71 15.78 1.10 -5.35
N ALA A 72 15.94 1.41 -6.64
CA ALA A 72 14.88 1.32 -7.65
C ALA A 72 14.32 -0.10 -7.75
N TYR A 73 15.18 -1.13 -7.87
CA TYR A 73 14.72 -2.52 -7.95
C TYR A 73 14.23 -3.07 -6.60
N ASN A 74 14.70 -2.52 -5.48
CA ASN A 74 14.13 -2.80 -4.17
C ASN A 74 12.67 -2.29 -4.08
N THR A 75 12.36 -1.14 -4.69
CA THR A 75 10.96 -0.69 -4.79
C THR A 75 10.08 -1.66 -5.59
N LEU A 76 10.62 -2.25 -6.66
CA LEU A 76 9.90 -3.24 -7.44
C LEU A 76 9.58 -4.50 -6.61
N TYR A 77 10.54 -4.98 -5.81
CA TYR A 77 10.33 -6.08 -4.87
C TYR A 77 9.21 -5.82 -3.87
N HIS A 78 9.30 -4.69 -3.16
CA HIS A 78 8.30 -4.32 -2.17
C HIS A 78 6.92 -4.14 -2.80
N SER A 79 6.85 -3.57 -4.02
CA SER A 79 5.59 -3.46 -4.77
C SER A 79 5.02 -4.83 -5.13
N ALA A 80 5.85 -5.76 -5.60
CA ALA A 80 5.42 -7.10 -5.95
C ALA A 80 4.86 -7.86 -4.73
N GLN A 81 5.53 -7.75 -3.58
CA GLN A 81 5.05 -8.34 -2.32
C GLN A 81 3.79 -7.67 -1.79
N ALA A 82 3.66 -6.34 -1.92
CA ALA A 82 2.43 -5.64 -1.57
C ALA A 82 1.25 -6.11 -2.43
N LEU A 83 1.44 -6.23 -3.74
CA LEU A 83 0.43 -6.74 -4.69
C LEU A 83 -0.01 -8.19 -4.43
N LEU A 84 0.88 -9.02 -3.87
CA LEU A 84 0.50 -10.36 -3.41
C LEU A 84 -0.41 -10.32 -2.19
N ASN A 85 -0.58 -9.18 -1.54
CA ASN A 85 -1.30 -9.03 -0.29
C ASN A 85 -2.45 -8.01 -0.36
N MET A 86 -2.80 -7.51 -1.54
CA MET A 86 -3.91 -6.58 -1.78
C MET A 86 -4.49 -6.73 -3.19
N GLU A 87 -5.72 -6.24 -3.42
CA GLU A 87 -6.24 -6.04 -4.77
C GLU A 87 -6.09 -4.57 -5.15
N PHE A 88 -5.05 -4.25 -5.91
CA PHE A 88 -4.70 -2.85 -6.19
C PHE A 88 -5.78 -2.11 -6.97
N LEU A 89 -6.48 -2.79 -7.87
CA LEU A 89 -7.58 -2.17 -8.62
C LEU A 89 -8.73 -1.73 -7.70
N ASP A 90 -9.07 -2.54 -6.70
CA ASP A 90 -10.09 -2.16 -5.71
C ASP A 90 -9.63 -0.95 -4.88
N VAL A 91 -8.34 -0.87 -4.54
CA VAL A 91 -7.77 0.29 -3.85
C VAL A 91 -7.80 1.54 -4.72
N GLN A 92 -7.46 1.45 -6.01
CA GLN A 92 -7.55 2.59 -6.94
C GLN A 92 -8.99 3.08 -7.10
N ILE A 93 -9.95 2.17 -7.25
CA ILE A 93 -11.39 2.50 -7.33
C ILE A 93 -11.85 3.16 -6.04
N TYR A 94 -11.48 2.59 -4.87
CA TYR A 94 -11.84 3.15 -3.57
C TYR A 94 -11.26 4.56 -3.36
N ALA A 95 -10.06 4.81 -3.88
CA ALA A 95 -9.42 6.13 -3.89
C ALA A 95 -10.05 7.13 -4.88
N GLY A 96 -11.07 6.74 -5.66
CA GLY A 96 -11.77 7.64 -6.59
C GLY A 96 -11.20 7.65 -8.01
N ALA A 97 -10.46 6.62 -8.43
CA ALA A 97 -10.08 6.48 -9.83
C ALA A 97 -11.32 6.43 -10.73
N ARG A 98 -11.40 7.34 -11.71
CA ARG A 98 -12.55 7.45 -12.63
C ARG A 98 -12.53 6.41 -13.76
N ASN A 99 -11.33 5.96 -14.14
CA ASN A 99 -11.14 4.98 -15.19
C ASN A 99 -10.14 3.92 -14.72
N ILE A 100 -10.42 2.65 -15.00
CA ILE A 100 -9.53 1.51 -14.73
C ILE A 100 -9.37 0.72 -16.03
N LEU A 101 -8.13 0.57 -16.50
CA LEU A 101 -7.80 -0.16 -17.74
C LEU A 101 -8.63 0.33 -18.96
N GLY A 102 -8.84 1.66 -19.05
CA GLY A 102 -9.62 2.29 -20.12
C GLY A 102 -11.14 2.20 -19.97
N ARG A 103 -11.66 1.65 -18.87
CA ARG A 103 -13.11 1.56 -18.61
C ARG A 103 -13.54 2.54 -17.52
N PRO A 104 -14.65 3.27 -17.71
CA PRO A 104 -15.18 4.14 -16.66
C PRO A 104 -15.68 3.32 -15.48
N VAL A 105 -15.39 3.81 -14.27
CA VAL A 105 -15.80 3.20 -13.01
C VAL A 105 -17.25 3.58 -12.69
N GLN A 106 -18.11 2.59 -12.49
CA GLN A 106 -19.51 2.81 -12.14
C GLN A 106 -19.70 2.83 -10.62
N GLN A 107 -20.83 3.38 -10.16
CA GLN A 107 -21.17 3.41 -8.72
C GLN A 107 -21.20 2.01 -8.08
N LYS A 108 -21.61 1.00 -8.84
CA LYS A 108 -21.62 -0.40 -8.38
C LYS A 108 -20.21 -0.93 -8.14
N ASP A 109 -19.25 -0.53 -8.99
CA ASP A 109 -17.85 -0.93 -8.90
C ASP A 109 -17.24 -0.28 -7.66
N TYR A 110 -17.50 1.01 -7.45
CA TYR A 110 -17.10 1.73 -6.24
C TYR A 110 -17.61 1.07 -4.96
N ARG A 111 -18.92 0.78 -4.88
CA ARG A 111 -19.52 0.13 -3.69
C ARG A 111 -18.88 -1.23 -3.39
N ARG A 112 -18.61 -2.03 -4.43
CA ARG A 112 -17.93 -3.33 -4.30
C ARG A 112 -16.51 -3.15 -3.80
N SER A 113 -15.72 -2.29 -4.45
CA SER A 113 -14.32 -2.07 -4.08
C SER A 113 -14.20 -1.46 -2.68
N ALA A 114 -15.06 -0.52 -2.29
CA ALA A 114 -15.10 0.04 -0.95
C ALA A 114 -15.34 -1.03 0.13
N ARG A 115 -16.28 -1.96 -0.11
CA ARG A 115 -16.52 -3.10 0.78
C ARG A 115 -15.29 -3.98 0.90
N ASN A 116 -14.67 -4.33 -0.23
CA ASN A 116 -13.48 -5.20 -0.26
C ASN A 116 -12.30 -4.56 0.48
N VAL A 117 -12.03 -3.28 0.25
CA VAL A 117 -10.90 -2.56 0.88
C VAL A 117 -11.11 -2.39 2.38
N LYS A 118 -12.33 -2.06 2.83
CA LYS A 118 -12.67 -2.00 4.27
C LYS A 118 -12.56 -3.37 4.94
N GLN A 119 -12.99 -4.43 4.27
CA GLN A 119 -12.83 -5.81 4.78
C GLN A 119 -11.34 -6.20 4.87
N TRP A 120 -10.55 -5.90 3.84
CA TRP A 120 -9.11 -6.12 3.81
C TRP A 120 -8.40 -5.39 4.96
N ALA A 121 -8.65 -4.10 5.14
CA ALA A 121 -8.02 -3.29 6.19
C ALA A 121 -8.44 -3.71 7.61
N SER A 122 -9.71 -4.06 7.81
CA SER A 122 -10.21 -4.51 9.12
C SER A 122 -9.72 -5.91 9.53
N ALA A 123 -9.43 -6.79 8.57
CA ALA A 123 -8.91 -8.14 8.85
C ALA A 123 -7.58 -8.10 9.62
N ALA A 124 -6.74 -7.10 9.37
CA ALA A 124 -5.46 -6.88 10.04
C ALA A 124 -5.57 -6.56 11.54
N LYS A 125 -6.70 -5.99 11.99
CA LYS A 125 -6.89 -5.50 13.36
C LYS A 125 -7.70 -6.45 14.24
N ARG A 126 -8.21 -7.56 13.70
CA ARG A 126 -8.88 -8.59 14.50
C ARG A 126 -7.83 -9.21 15.40
N GLU A 127 -7.80 -8.89 16.69
CA GLU A 127 -7.01 -9.62 17.69
C GLU A 127 -7.60 -11.02 17.90
N PRO A 128 -6.79 -12.06 18.13
CA PRO A 128 -7.33 -13.31 18.63
C PRO A 128 -7.96 -13.02 20.01
N PRO A 129 -9.17 -13.52 20.31
CA PRO A 129 -9.72 -13.40 21.64
C PRO A 129 -8.78 -14.08 22.63
N GLN A 130 -8.04 -13.29 23.41
CA GLN A 130 -7.04 -13.77 24.37
C GLN A 130 -7.67 -14.60 25.50
N ASP A 131 -8.98 -14.44 25.73
CA ASP A 131 -9.74 -15.18 26.76
C ASP A 131 -10.66 -16.28 26.21
N ALA A 132 -10.71 -16.50 24.90
CA ALA A 132 -11.45 -17.64 24.35
C ALA A 132 -10.56 -18.89 24.43
N GLY A 133 -10.45 -19.47 25.62
CA GLY A 133 -9.89 -20.80 25.80
C GLY A 133 -10.55 -21.76 24.82
N GLN A 134 -9.82 -22.19 23.78
CA GLN A 134 -10.00 -23.35 22.90
C GLN A 134 -11.45 -23.86 22.66
N SER A 135 -12.46 -22.99 22.66
CA SER A 135 -13.84 -23.45 22.51
C SER A 135 -14.06 -23.75 21.04
N GLN A 136 -14.44 -25.00 20.76
CA GLN A 136 -14.81 -25.46 19.43
C GLN A 136 -15.88 -24.53 18.81
N ALA A 137 -16.77 -23.94 19.62
CA ALA A 137 -17.78 -22.99 19.16
C ALA A 137 -17.20 -21.66 18.61
N ALA A 138 -16.07 -21.18 19.13
CA ALA A 138 -15.40 -19.98 18.60
C ALA A 138 -14.66 -20.29 17.28
N LYS A 139 -14.05 -21.48 17.18
CA LYS A 139 -13.48 -21.99 15.92
C LYS A 139 -14.58 -22.19 14.88
N ASP A 140 -15.72 -22.74 15.27
CA ASP A 140 -16.89 -22.95 14.41
C ASP A 140 -17.55 -21.63 13.99
N ALA A 141 -17.56 -20.60 14.86
CA ALA A 141 -18.05 -19.26 14.50
C ALA A 141 -17.12 -18.55 13.51
N ILE A 142 -15.79 -18.65 13.69
CA ILE A 142 -14.80 -18.15 12.73
C ILE A 142 -14.90 -18.95 11.41
N ALA A 143 -15.08 -20.26 11.47
CA ALA A 143 -15.27 -21.12 10.30
C ALA A 143 -16.56 -20.75 9.56
N LYS A 144 -17.68 -20.56 10.26
CA LYS A 144 -18.96 -20.09 9.68
C LYS A 144 -18.82 -18.71 9.05
N GLN A 145 -18.12 -17.78 9.70
CA GLN A 145 -17.87 -16.45 9.13
C GLN A 145 -16.99 -16.50 7.87
N ASN A 146 -15.97 -17.37 7.85
CA ASN A 146 -15.12 -17.61 6.67
C ASN A 146 -15.86 -18.37 5.55
N LEU A 147 -16.85 -19.19 5.89
CA LEU A 147 -17.74 -19.87 4.93
C LEU A 147 -18.71 -18.89 4.27
N GLU A 148 -19.26 -17.92 5.03
CA GLU A 148 -20.19 -16.89 4.53
C GLU A 148 -19.47 -15.79 3.73
N HIS A 149 -18.25 -15.45 4.14
CA HIS A 149 -17.39 -14.49 3.43
C HIS A 149 -15.96 -15.03 3.34
N PRO A 150 -15.64 -15.84 2.31
CA PRO A 150 -14.27 -16.28 2.08
C PRO A 150 -13.39 -15.06 1.80
N THR A 151 -12.72 -14.56 2.83
CA THR A 151 -11.68 -13.55 2.65
C THR A 151 -10.60 -14.18 1.80
N THR A 152 -10.45 -13.71 0.56
CA THR A 152 -9.40 -14.19 -0.36
C THR A 152 -7.98 -13.83 0.10
N TRP A 153 -7.86 -13.14 1.23
CA TRP A 153 -6.62 -12.65 1.82
C TRP A 153 -6.47 -13.19 3.24
N GLY A 154 -5.25 -13.59 3.60
CA GLY A 154 -4.94 -14.00 4.97
C GLY A 154 -5.12 -12.84 5.96
N ARG A 155 -5.33 -13.16 7.24
CA ARG A 155 -5.54 -12.18 8.33
C ARG A 155 -4.52 -11.03 8.33
N ASN A 156 -3.25 -11.34 8.04
CA ASN A 156 -2.15 -10.39 8.09
C ASN A 156 -1.85 -9.70 6.75
N SER A 157 -2.62 -10.01 5.70
CA SER A 157 -2.36 -9.53 4.34
C SER A 157 -2.28 -7.99 4.28
N ALA A 158 -3.21 -7.29 4.93
CA ALA A 158 -3.18 -5.83 4.95
C ALA A 158 -1.95 -5.26 5.69
N ASN A 159 -1.55 -5.87 6.82
CA ASN A 159 -0.32 -5.49 7.54
C ASN A 159 0.92 -5.73 6.69
N THR A 160 1.01 -6.88 6.00
CA THR A 160 2.14 -7.21 5.13
C THR A 160 2.25 -6.22 3.96
N ALA A 161 1.14 -5.92 3.29
CA ALA A 161 1.12 -4.94 2.19
C ALA A 161 1.52 -3.54 2.67
N ALA A 162 0.93 -3.09 3.78
CA ALA A 162 1.25 -1.83 4.44
C ALA A 162 2.73 -1.74 4.84
N TRP A 163 3.28 -2.82 5.38
CA TRP A 163 4.68 -2.91 5.77
C TRP A 163 5.63 -2.80 4.57
N HIS A 164 5.38 -3.53 3.49
CA HIS A 164 6.20 -3.42 2.26
C HIS A 164 6.10 -2.02 1.65
N ALA A 165 4.90 -1.43 1.61
CA ALA A 165 4.70 -0.07 1.13
C ALA A 165 5.46 0.97 1.99
N GLY A 166 5.40 0.84 3.32
CA GLY A 166 6.15 1.67 4.25
C GLY A 166 7.67 1.53 4.07
N ARG A 167 8.20 0.31 4.03
CA ARG A 167 9.64 0.05 3.74
C ARG A 167 10.09 0.73 2.46
N MET A 168 9.32 0.57 1.39
CA MET A 168 9.62 1.15 0.09
C MET A 168 9.70 2.68 0.12
N LEU A 169 8.72 3.34 0.76
CA LEU A 169 8.72 4.81 0.87
C LEU A 169 9.84 5.30 1.79
N ARG A 170 10.10 4.60 2.89
CA ARG A 170 11.11 5.00 3.88
C ARG A 170 12.51 4.96 3.30
N ASP A 171 12.84 3.82 2.68
CA ASP A 171 14.20 3.53 2.21
C ASP A 171 14.43 4.12 0.81
N GLY A 172 13.35 4.30 0.02
CA GLY A 172 13.40 4.73 -1.37
C GLY A 172 13.32 6.23 -1.59
N THR A 173 12.44 6.95 -0.90
CA THR A 173 12.00 8.30 -1.32
C THR A 173 13.17 9.28 -1.47
N LYS A 174 14.05 9.39 -0.46
CA LYS A 174 15.17 10.35 -0.47
C LYS A 174 16.19 10.04 -1.58
N ILE A 175 16.53 8.76 -1.76
CA ILE A 175 17.52 8.32 -2.76
C ILE A 175 16.96 8.48 -4.18
N LEU A 176 15.72 8.04 -4.40
CA LEU A 176 15.12 8.01 -5.74
C LEU A 176 14.81 9.43 -6.23
N THR A 177 14.32 10.32 -5.37
CA THR A 177 14.01 11.70 -5.77
C THR A 177 15.25 12.56 -5.99
N GLY A 178 16.38 12.19 -5.39
CA GLY A 178 17.68 12.86 -5.58
C GLY A 178 18.52 12.29 -6.73
N SER A 179 18.04 11.29 -7.46
CA SER A 179 18.78 10.62 -8.54
C SER A 179 17.95 10.53 -9.82
N ASP A 180 18.60 10.15 -10.93
CA ASP A 180 17.93 9.94 -12.22
C ASP A 180 17.02 8.70 -12.24
N ALA A 181 16.92 7.95 -11.13
CA ALA A 181 16.08 6.76 -11.01
C ALA A 181 14.59 7.05 -11.24
N MET A 182 14.12 8.29 -11.03
CA MET A 182 12.74 8.71 -11.34
C MET A 182 12.43 8.68 -12.85
N SER A 183 13.44 8.60 -13.72
CA SER A 183 13.25 8.39 -15.16
C SER A 183 12.84 6.96 -15.50
N LEU A 184 13.18 5.98 -14.63
CA LEU A 184 12.80 4.58 -14.81
C LEU A 184 11.29 4.45 -14.64
N PHE A 185 10.61 3.90 -15.66
CA PHE A 185 9.15 3.86 -15.72
C PHE A 185 8.48 3.27 -14.46
N HIS A 186 9.10 2.26 -13.86
CA HIS A 186 8.52 1.53 -12.74
C HIS A 186 8.64 2.30 -11.41
N VAL A 187 9.66 3.14 -11.24
CA VAL A 187 9.94 3.80 -9.95
C VAL A 187 8.78 4.71 -9.53
N PRO A 188 8.32 5.68 -10.34
CA PRO A 188 7.20 6.53 -9.97
C PRO A 188 5.90 5.75 -9.76
N TRP A 189 5.69 4.66 -10.51
CA TRP A 189 4.52 3.79 -10.34
C TRP A 189 4.56 3.05 -9.01
N CYS A 190 5.71 2.52 -8.61
CA CYS A 190 5.91 1.85 -7.33
C CYS A 190 5.65 2.82 -6.16
N LEU A 191 6.15 4.06 -6.24
CA LEU A 191 5.89 5.09 -5.23
C LEU A 191 4.38 5.38 -5.11
N TYR A 192 3.70 5.63 -6.23
CA TYR A 192 2.23 5.82 -6.26
C TYR A 192 1.48 4.64 -5.63
N LEU A 193 1.87 3.41 -5.97
CA LEU A 193 1.28 2.19 -5.42
C LEU A 193 1.45 2.12 -3.90
N ALA A 194 2.64 2.38 -3.37
CA ALA A 194 2.82 2.43 -1.92
C ALA A 194 2.00 3.53 -1.27
N THR A 195 1.97 4.74 -1.84
CA THR A 195 1.19 5.86 -1.31
C THR A 195 -0.26 5.45 -1.13
N LEU A 196 -0.88 4.89 -2.17
CA LEU A 196 -2.27 4.41 -2.10
C LEU A 196 -2.45 3.24 -1.14
N THR A 197 -1.48 2.34 -1.04
CA THR A 197 -1.54 1.21 -0.12
C THR A 197 -1.56 1.69 1.34
N CYS A 198 -0.64 2.60 1.69
CA CYS A 198 -0.58 3.22 3.01
C CYS A 198 -1.83 4.02 3.33
N TRP A 199 -2.31 4.83 2.37
CA TRP A 199 -3.54 5.58 2.50
C TRP A 199 -4.74 4.66 2.75
N ALA A 200 -4.94 3.65 1.91
CA ALA A 200 -6.08 2.74 2.00
C ALA A 200 -6.06 1.92 3.29
N PHE A 201 -4.89 1.47 3.73
CA PHE A 201 -4.74 0.72 4.98
C PHE A 201 -5.24 1.53 6.19
N HIS A 202 -4.88 2.81 6.27
CA HIS A 202 -5.28 3.68 7.38
C HIS A 202 -6.70 4.23 7.24
N HIS A 203 -7.09 4.68 6.04
CA HIS A 203 -8.39 5.30 5.78
C HIS A 203 -9.55 4.28 5.78
N ALA A 204 -9.32 3.04 5.34
CA ALA A 204 -10.35 2.01 5.36
C ALA A 204 -10.42 1.23 6.69
N SER A 205 -9.47 1.47 7.60
CA SER A 205 -9.45 0.83 8.91
C SER A 205 -10.53 1.44 9.83
N PRO A 206 -11.39 0.62 10.46
CA PRO A 206 -12.35 1.13 11.43
C PRO A 206 -11.64 1.77 12.62
N LEU A 207 -12.17 2.90 13.06
CA LEU A 207 -11.76 3.62 14.25
C LEU A 207 -12.15 2.80 15.49
N ARG A 208 -11.17 2.41 16.32
CA ARG A 208 -11.46 1.80 17.63
C ARG A 208 -12.17 2.86 18.49
N GLY A 209 -13.50 2.76 18.63
CA GLY A 209 -14.28 3.64 19.51
C GLY A 209 -15.73 3.87 19.11
N ARG A 210 -16.13 3.64 17.85
CA ARG A 210 -17.54 3.76 17.43
C ARG A 210 -18.18 2.38 17.39
N SER A 211 -18.84 2.00 18.49
CA SER A 211 -19.78 0.87 18.48
C SER A 211 -20.93 1.25 17.56
N ILE A 212 -20.86 0.86 16.28
CA ILE A 212 -21.97 1.03 15.34
C ILE A 212 -23.07 0.07 15.81
N ALA A 213 -24.14 0.63 16.38
CA ALA A 213 -25.37 -0.12 16.62
C ALA A 213 -25.93 -0.59 15.26
N PRO A 214 -26.48 -1.81 15.16
CA PRO A 214 -27.06 -2.30 13.91
C PRO A 214 -28.36 -1.52 13.64
N GLY A 215 -28.26 -0.48 12.81
CA GLY A 215 -29.40 0.39 12.46
C GLY A 215 -29.01 1.75 11.87
N ASP A 216 -27.78 2.22 12.06
CA ASP A 216 -27.31 3.47 11.45
C ASP A 216 -26.91 3.24 9.99
N GLU A 217 -27.90 3.30 9.10
CA GLU A 217 -27.67 3.49 7.68
C GLU A 217 -27.17 4.92 7.43
N MET A 218 -25.95 5.03 6.87
CA MET A 218 -25.49 6.16 6.06
C MET A 218 -25.42 7.53 6.75
N ALA A 219 -24.74 7.64 7.90
CA ALA A 219 -24.12 8.92 8.24
C ALA A 219 -22.87 9.10 7.37
N ASP A 220 -22.94 10.05 6.45
CA ASP A 220 -21.86 10.56 5.61
C ASP A 220 -20.72 11.10 6.48
N ASP A 221 -19.76 10.24 6.81
CA ASP A 221 -18.66 10.49 7.75
C ASP A 221 -17.49 11.27 7.10
N SER A 222 -17.74 12.05 6.04
CA SER A 222 -16.70 12.80 5.32
C SER A 222 -16.54 14.26 5.76
N SER A 223 -17.36 14.77 6.66
CA SER A 223 -17.44 16.23 6.89
C SER A 223 -16.47 16.80 7.93
N ASP A 224 -15.86 16.00 8.82
CA ASP A 224 -15.11 16.55 9.97
C ASP A 224 -13.58 16.25 9.93
N GLU A 225 -13.16 15.14 9.33
CA GLU A 225 -11.72 14.76 9.26
C GLU A 225 -10.98 15.42 8.09
N SER A 226 -11.72 15.93 7.10
CA SER A 226 -11.13 16.70 6.01
C SER A 226 -10.66 18.07 6.46
N ASP A 227 -10.81 18.48 7.74
CA ASP A 227 -10.57 19.83 8.29
C ASP A 227 -9.23 20.10 9.01
N GLU A 228 -8.38 19.08 9.18
CA GLU A 228 -7.08 19.25 9.85
C GLU A 228 -6.00 19.91 8.97
N MET A 229 -5.39 20.99 9.46
CA MET A 229 -4.32 21.72 8.77
C MET A 229 -3.02 20.91 8.80
N VAL A 230 -2.48 20.58 7.62
CA VAL A 230 -1.18 19.90 7.48
C VAL A 230 -0.08 20.95 7.59
N TRP A 231 0.55 21.03 8.76
CA TRP A 231 1.60 22.02 9.04
C TRP A 231 2.99 21.58 8.57
N ASP A 232 3.27 20.27 8.55
CA ASP A 232 4.51 19.69 8.01
C ASP A 232 4.20 18.38 7.26
N PRO A 233 3.84 18.47 5.97
CA PRO A 233 3.48 17.30 5.17
C PRO A 233 4.61 16.25 5.10
N ARG A 234 5.86 16.71 5.09
CA ARG A 234 7.04 15.85 4.95
C ARG A 234 7.35 15.13 6.25
N GLY A 235 7.31 15.84 7.39
CA GLY A 235 7.45 15.24 8.71
C GLY A 235 6.36 14.21 9.01
N GLU A 236 5.10 14.52 8.70
CA GLU A 236 3.97 13.58 8.82
C GLU A 236 4.18 12.33 7.97
N MET A 237 4.60 12.51 6.70
CA MET A 237 4.92 11.40 5.81
C MET A 237 6.01 10.51 6.39
N GLU A 238 7.14 11.09 6.83
CA GLU A 238 8.27 10.33 7.36
C GLU A 238 7.90 9.57 8.65
N ALA A 239 7.11 10.19 9.53
CA ALA A 239 6.61 9.55 10.76
C ALA A 239 5.68 8.37 10.46
N LEU A 240 4.71 8.56 9.56
CA LEU A 240 3.78 7.53 9.14
C LEU A 240 4.52 6.33 8.54
N VAL A 241 5.39 6.61 7.56
CA VAL A 241 6.12 5.62 6.77
C VAL A 241 7.11 4.84 7.65
N THR A 242 7.84 5.52 8.53
CA THR A 242 8.73 4.87 9.50
C THR A 242 7.97 3.87 10.33
N SER A 243 6.83 4.29 10.88
CA SER A 243 6.12 3.42 11.77
C SER A 243 5.33 2.30 11.06
N MET A 244 4.99 2.46 9.77
CA MET A 244 4.53 1.35 8.93
C MET A 244 5.64 0.34 8.64
N ALA A 245 6.88 0.81 8.38
CA ALA A 245 8.04 -0.04 8.13
C ALA A 245 8.50 -0.84 9.36
N GLU A 246 8.12 -0.40 10.57
CA GLU A 246 8.36 -1.09 11.84
C GLU A 246 7.25 -2.09 12.21
N MET A 247 6.06 -1.98 11.61
CA MET A 247 4.90 -2.82 11.90
C MET A 247 5.17 -4.32 11.66
N GLY A 248 5.94 -4.66 10.63
CA GLY A 248 6.28 -6.04 10.28
C GLY A 248 7.21 -6.75 11.26
N GLN A 249 7.78 -6.05 12.25
CA GLN A 249 8.59 -6.68 13.32
C GLN A 249 7.82 -6.95 14.61
N ARG A 250 6.54 -6.57 14.70
CA ARG A 250 5.74 -6.72 15.92
C ARG A 250 4.57 -7.65 15.67
N GLU A 251 4.67 -8.90 16.11
CA GLU A 251 3.55 -9.88 16.07
C GLU A 251 2.38 -9.49 16.98
N SER A 252 2.56 -8.53 17.87
CA SER A 252 1.53 -7.99 18.74
C SER A 252 1.76 -6.50 19.00
N THR A 253 0.96 -5.64 18.39
CA THR A 253 0.82 -4.25 18.85
C THR A 253 -0.56 -4.08 19.47
N SER A 254 -0.68 -4.56 20.71
CA SER A 254 -1.61 -3.97 21.67
C SER A 254 -1.14 -2.54 21.96
N GLY A 255 -1.99 -1.56 21.71
CA GLY A 255 -1.80 -0.19 22.19
C GLY A 255 -1.33 0.81 21.12
N MET A 256 -2.04 1.93 21.07
CA MET A 256 -1.80 3.11 20.23
C MET A 256 -2.27 2.98 18.77
N SER A 257 -3.57 2.71 18.61
CA SER A 257 -4.34 3.15 17.45
C SER A 257 -4.46 4.68 17.45
N GLN A 258 -3.34 5.40 17.35
CA GLN A 258 -3.42 6.79 16.93
C GLN A 258 -3.82 6.78 15.46
N ARG A 259 -4.93 7.46 15.14
CA ARG A 259 -5.33 7.81 13.78
C ARG A 259 -4.11 8.41 13.10
N ARG A 260 -3.48 7.69 12.19
CA ARG A 260 -2.35 8.24 11.46
C ARG A 260 -2.91 9.03 10.28
N GLN A 261 -2.73 10.33 10.34
CA GLN A 261 -3.02 11.23 9.24
C GLN A 261 -2.21 10.77 8.03
N THR A 262 -2.90 10.58 6.91
CA THR A 262 -2.29 10.19 5.63
C THR A 262 -2.15 11.38 4.68
N ASN A 263 -2.62 12.56 5.11
CA ASN A 263 -2.67 13.79 4.33
C ASN A 263 -1.26 14.24 3.91
N GLY A 264 -0.32 14.34 4.86
CA GLY A 264 1.06 14.69 4.54
C GLY A 264 1.75 13.73 3.56
N LEU A 265 1.46 12.42 3.66
CA LEU A 265 1.96 11.41 2.73
C LEU A 265 1.40 11.63 1.31
N VAL A 266 0.08 11.75 1.18
CA VAL A 266 -0.59 11.93 -0.12
C VAL A 266 -0.13 13.23 -0.78
N TRP A 267 -0.06 14.32 -0.01
CA TRP A 267 0.42 15.62 -0.49
C TRP A 267 1.86 15.54 -0.99
N SER A 268 2.78 15.02 -0.17
CA SER A 268 4.21 14.94 -0.51
C SER A 268 4.44 14.12 -1.78
N MET A 269 3.74 12.99 -1.90
CA MET A 269 3.87 12.10 -3.04
C MET A 269 3.21 12.67 -4.29
N ALA A 270 2.09 13.38 -4.18
CA ALA A 270 1.49 14.07 -5.30
C ALA A 270 2.44 15.15 -5.85
N GLU A 271 3.13 15.90 -4.99
CA GLU A 271 4.12 16.90 -5.40
C GLU A 271 5.32 16.27 -6.13
N ILE A 272 5.90 15.21 -5.55
CA ILE A 272 7.02 14.46 -6.13
C ILE A 272 6.65 13.90 -7.51
N LEU A 273 5.50 13.23 -7.61
CA LEU A 273 5.08 12.52 -8.82
C LEU A 273 4.54 13.44 -9.91
N THR A 274 4.08 14.66 -9.57
CA THR A 274 3.63 15.67 -10.56
C THR A 274 4.74 16.00 -11.57
N LYS A 275 6.01 15.92 -11.17
CA LYS A 275 7.17 16.25 -12.03
C LYS A 275 7.44 15.17 -13.10
N VAL A 276 6.84 13.99 -12.98
CA VAL A 276 7.09 12.82 -13.84
C VAL A 276 6.24 12.86 -15.10
N ARG A 277 6.83 12.73 -16.29
CA ARG A 277 6.10 12.85 -17.57
C ARG A 277 5.25 11.64 -17.98
N TRP A 278 5.32 10.54 -17.26
CA TRP A 278 4.60 9.31 -17.61
C TRP A 278 3.08 9.46 -17.40
N GLU A 279 2.28 9.27 -18.46
CA GLU A 279 0.83 9.48 -18.45
C GLU A 279 0.10 8.63 -17.40
N ILE A 280 0.52 7.38 -17.23
CA ILE A 280 -0.05 6.47 -16.23
C ILE A 280 0.15 7.01 -14.80
N VAL A 281 1.30 7.62 -14.53
CA VAL A 281 1.65 8.22 -13.25
C VAL A 281 0.86 9.51 -13.06
N GLN A 282 0.75 10.34 -14.10
CA GLN A 282 -0.05 11.57 -14.07
C GLN A 282 -1.53 11.29 -13.80
N THR A 283 -2.06 10.18 -14.32
CA THR A 283 -3.41 9.72 -13.98
C THR A 283 -3.51 9.31 -12.51
N GLY A 284 -2.50 8.63 -11.98
CA GLY A 284 -2.39 8.33 -10.55
C GLY A 284 -2.29 9.58 -9.67
N VAL A 285 -1.52 10.59 -10.08
CA VAL A 285 -1.40 11.87 -9.38
C VAL A 285 -2.73 12.58 -9.28
N LYS A 286 -3.59 12.55 -10.31
CA LYS A 286 -4.95 13.09 -10.24
C LYS A 286 -5.78 12.41 -9.14
N VAL A 287 -5.61 11.10 -8.96
CA VAL A 287 -6.24 10.36 -7.85
C VAL A 287 -5.69 10.85 -6.52
N LEU A 288 -4.36 10.94 -6.36
CA LEU A 288 -3.75 11.44 -5.12
C LEU A 288 -4.22 12.86 -4.79
N ARG A 289 -4.28 13.77 -5.75
CA ARG A 289 -4.78 15.15 -5.54
C ARG A 289 -6.25 15.16 -5.11
N GLY A 290 -7.07 14.25 -5.61
CA GLY A 290 -8.46 14.10 -5.15
C GLY A 290 -8.59 13.59 -3.72
N LEU A 291 -7.54 12.98 -3.16
CA LEU A 291 -7.47 12.56 -1.76
C LEU A 291 -6.92 13.66 -0.84
N VAL A 292 -6.30 14.70 -1.40
CA VAL A 292 -5.81 15.85 -0.62
C VAL A 292 -7.01 16.71 -0.21
N PRO A 293 -7.16 17.07 1.08
CA PRO A 293 -8.21 17.97 1.53
C PRO A 293 -8.23 19.30 0.74
N GLN A 294 -9.44 19.77 0.39
CA GLN A 294 -9.64 20.89 -0.55
C GLN A 294 -8.93 22.20 -0.16
N ARG A 295 -8.69 22.47 1.13
CA ARG A 295 -7.99 23.70 1.55
C ARG A 295 -6.49 23.74 1.25
N LEU A 296 -5.85 22.61 0.93
CA LEU A 296 -4.45 22.58 0.49
C LEU A 296 -4.28 22.93 -1.00
N ILE A 297 -5.38 22.93 -1.76
CA ILE A 297 -5.38 23.25 -3.20
C ILE A 297 -5.31 24.76 -3.43
N ASN A 298 -5.97 25.55 -2.56
CA ASN A 298 -6.06 27.01 -2.70
C ASN A 298 -4.77 27.78 -2.38
N GLN A 299 -3.65 27.11 -2.05
CA GLN A 299 -2.36 27.76 -1.81
C GLN A 299 -1.45 27.80 -3.04
N TYR A 300 -1.82 27.17 -4.15
CA TYR A 300 -1.03 27.14 -5.39
C TYR A 300 -1.69 27.86 -6.58
N ASP A 301 -2.89 28.40 -6.41
CA ASP A 301 -3.62 29.16 -7.44
C ASP A 301 -3.48 30.68 -7.29
N ASP A 302 -2.41 31.18 -6.65
CA ASP A 302 -1.99 32.58 -6.77
C ASP A 302 -0.86 32.70 -7.82
N PRO A 303 -1.17 32.91 -9.11
CA PRO A 303 -0.19 33.45 -10.03
C PRO A 303 0.05 34.92 -9.66
N LEU A 304 1.32 35.22 -9.43
CA LEU A 304 1.90 36.56 -9.45
C LEU A 304 1.16 37.53 -10.37
N GLY A 305 0.63 38.60 -9.77
CA GLY A 305 0.66 39.96 -10.30
C GLY A 305 -0.13 40.22 -11.59
N ASP A 306 -1.31 40.82 -11.43
CA ASP A 306 -1.67 41.95 -12.27
C ASP A 306 -1.66 43.21 -11.38
N GLY A 307 -0.55 43.93 -11.46
CA GLY A 307 -0.57 45.35 -11.23
C GLY A 307 -1.09 46.02 -12.50
N PHE A 308 -2.27 46.64 -12.39
CA PHE A 308 -2.62 47.96 -12.92
C PHE A 308 -3.81 48.49 -12.11
#